data_AF-A0A317SFH1-F1
#
_entry.id   AF-A0A317SFH1-F1
#
_cell.length_a   1.000
_cell.length_b   1.000
_cell.length_c   1.000
_cell.angle_alpha   90.00
_cell.angle_beta   90.00
_cell.angle_gamma   90.00
#
_symmetry.space_group_name_H-M   'P 1'
#
loop_
_entity.id
_entity.type
_entity.pdbx_description
1 polymer ?
#
loop_
_entity_poly.entity_id
_entity_poly.type
_entity_poly.pdbx_seq_one_letter_code
_entity_poly.pdbx_strand_id
1 'polypeptide(L)'
;MSLPQSEIPRLSILYHAKRLIPSSKPPQRAPSATLNTRVGLIRSEITKLSLPNGAIVNAATTSLLNAGGICGTIHNAAGRGLLAECLTLGGCETGDAKITGAYELACRNVIHAVGPEYWKARKTNEHASLLASSYLASLRLAVENGLEAIAFPTISAGVFGYPSYEAAEVAISTVRDFFEREEQEGGAEGRRLRLVVFCTLESKDEIAYIELLPNYFPPAGDREDFRKSPEQKAPEETLPLLIFITNHVYSLHRIHGRSMSPTLSNDIILAQRYNATEGLRRGQVVLYRSPVDPERVAVKRVVGLEGDVVVVRPGTGLGVGVGEAVRVGPGKIPKALIEAKVTHVVWPPSRAGRVSEDYMGRVGALKDGAPG
;
A
#
# COMPACT_ATOMS: atom_id res chain seq x y z
N MET A 1 7.93 4.00 18.81
CA MET A 1 8.72 2.84 19.25
C MET A 1 9.45 2.30 18.03
N SER A 2 10.75 2.05 18.11
CA SER A 2 11.55 1.47 17.02
C SER A 2 11.44 -0.05 17.03
N LEU A 3 11.38 -0.67 15.85
CA LEU A 3 11.33 -2.12 15.64
C LEU A 3 12.76 -2.67 15.46
N PRO A 4 13.27 -3.50 16.38
CA PRO A 4 14.65 -4.00 16.32
C PRO A 4 14.88 -4.99 15.18
N GLN A 5 16.10 -5.02 14.63
CA GLN A 5 16.50 -5.95 13.56
C GLN A 5 16.17 -7.43 13.86
N SER A 6 16.18 -7.84 15.14
CA SER A 6 15.85 -9.21 15.57
C SER A 6 14.38 -9.58 15.39
N GLU A 7 13.48 -8.59 15.35
CA GLU A 7 12.04 -8.81 15.14
C GLU A 7 11.66 -8.86 13.65
N ILE A 8 12.59 -8.60 12.74
CA ILE A 8 12.35 -8.69 11.30
C ILE A 8 12.37 -10.17 10.87
N PRO A 9 11.21 -10.74 10.47
CA PRO A 9 11.13 -12.16 10.17
C PRO A 9 11.87 -12.48 8.86
N ARG A 10 12.75 -13.48 8.92
CA ARG A 10 13.46 -14.00 7.75
C ARG A 10 12.55 -14.93 6.93
N LEU A 11 12.86 -15.12 5.66
CA LEU A 11 12.05 -16.03 4.81
C LEU A 11 11.98 -17.43 5.40
N SER A 12 13.07 -17.94 5.99
CA SER A 12 13.07 -19.23 6.70
C SER A 12 12.00 -19.33 7.79
N ILE A 13 11.86 -18.28 8.61
CA ILE A 13 10.83 -18.20 9.66
C ILE A 13 9.43 -18.06 9.05
N LEU A 14 9.29 -17.26 7.98
CA LEU A 14 8.00 -17.06 7.31
C LEU A 14 7.48 -18.34 6.63
N TYR A 15 8.36 -19.18 6.09
CA TYR A 15 8.00 -20.50 5.58
C TYR A 15 7.57 -21.44 6.70
N HIS A 16 8.35 -21.50 7.80
CA HIS A 16 8.00 -22.34 8.94
C HIS A 16 6.65 -21.95 9.56
N ALA A 17 6.38 -20.65 9.66
CA ALA A 17 5.10 -20.12 10.14
C ALA A 17 3.96 -20.19 9.11
N LYS A 18 4.19 -20.77 7.92
CA LYS A 18 3.23 -20.85 6.80
C LYS A 18 2.67 -19.50 6.36
N ARG A 19 3.42 -18.41 6.58
CA ARG A 19 3.10 -17.05 6.10
C ARG A 19 3.60 -16.81 4.68
N LEU A 20 4.62 -17.55 4.27
CA LEU A 20 4.97 -17.75 2.87
C LEU A 20 4.64 -19.19 2.49
N ILE A 21 3.96 -19.35 1.36
CA ILE A 21 3.56 -20.66 0.85
C ILE A 21 4.43 -20.98 -0.36
N PRO A 22 5.03 -22.19 -0.44
CA PRO A 22 5.80 -22.59 -1.61
C PRO A 22 4.97 -22.44 -2.89
N SER A 23 5.60 -22.01 -3.98
CA SER A 23 4.91 -21.87 -5.26
C SER A 23 4.38 -23.21 -5.74
N SER A 24 3.15 -23.22 -6.28
CA SER A 24 2.57 -24.39 -6.94
C SER A 24 3.21 -24.68 -8.31
N LYS A 25 3.92 -23.69 -8.88
CA LYS A 25 4.67 -23.81 -10.12
C LYS A 25 6.14 -24.11 -9.82
N PRO A 26 6.89 -24.71 -10.76
CA PRO A 26 8.33 -24.86 -10.62
C PRO A 26 8.97 -23.48 -10.35
N PRO A 27 9.80 -23.35 -9.30
CA PRO A 27 10.40 -22.07 -8.96
C PRO A 27 11.38 -21.64 -10.06
N GLN A 28 11.51 -20.33 -10.26
CA GLN A 28 12.43 -19.76 -11.25
C GLN A 28 13.90 -19.90 -10.86
N ARG A 29 14.19 -20.07 -9.55
CA ARG A 29 15.54 -20.17 -9.00
C ARG A 29 15.66 -21.40 -8.10
N ALA A 30 16.88 -21.89 -7.92
CA ALA A 30 17.14 -23.04 -7.06
C ALA A 30 16.92 -22.71 -5.56
N PRO A 31 16.48 -23.66 -4.73
CA PRO A 31 16.40 -23.47 -3.29
C PRO A 31 17.75 -23.24 -2.63
N SER A 32 17.81 -22.34 -1.63
CA SER A 32 19.00 -22.11 -0.82
C SER A 32 18.62 -21.74 0.62
N ALA A 33 18.96 -22.61 1.58
CA ALA A 33 18.69 -22.37 3.00
C ALA A 33 19.43 -21.13 3.50
N THR A 34 20.69 -20.98 3.07
CA THR A 34 21.55 -19.83 3.40
C THR A 34 20.90 -18.53 2.95
N LEU A 35 20.46 -18.42 1.69
CA LEU A 35 19.85 -17.20 1.18
C LEU A 35 18.52 -16.88 1.88
N ASN A 36 17.72 -17.90 2.21
CA ASN A 36 16.44 -17.72 2.91
C ASN A 36 16.61 -17.14 4.33
N THR A 37 17.79 -17.27 4.94
CA THR A 37 18.10 -16.60 6.22
C THR A 37 18.58 -15.15 6.04
N ARG A 38 19.05 -14.78 4.86
CA ARG A 38 19.60 -13.44 4.53
C ARG A 38 18.55 -12.47 3.98
N VAL A 39 17.33 -12.93 3.72
CA VAL A 39 16.23 -12.07 3.26
C VAL A 39 15.14 -12.00 4.31
N GLY A 40 14.63 -10.80 4.58
CA GLY A 40 13.46 -10.55 5.42
C GLY A 40 12.35 -9.85 4.65
N LEU A 41 11.11 -10.10 5.06
CA LEU A 41 9.93 -9.38 4.57
C LEU A 41 9.15 -8.88 5.78
N ILE A 42 8.88 -7.58 5.84
CA ILE A 42 8.08 -6.99 6.89
C ILE A 42 7.20 -5.88 6.34
N ARG A 43 5.97 -5.79 6.86
CA ARG A 43 5.12 -4.63 6.63
C ARG A 43 5.25 -3.65 7.79
N SER A 44 5.89 -2.51 7.55
CA SER A 44 6.12 -1.47 8.55
C SER A 44 6.50 -0.15 7.87
N GLU A 45 6.43 0.95 8.62
CA GLU A 45 7.07 2.20 8.22
C GLU A 45 8.60 2.05 8.35
N ILE A 46 9.32 2.25 7.25
CA ILE A 46 10.76 1.94 7.18
C ILE A 46 11.60 2.76 8.18
N THR A 47 11.16 3.96 8.55
CA THR A 47 11.82 4.83 9.54
C THR A 47 11.77 4.28 10.96
N LYS A 48 10.87 3.33 11.23
CA LYS A 48 10.75 2.67 12.54
C LYS A 48 11.73 1.52 12.67
N LEU A 49 12.33 1.02 11.60
CA LEU A 49 13.30 -0.06 11.68
C LEU A 49 14.57 0.42 12.38
N SER A 50 15.06 -0.37 13.34
CA SER A 50 16.39 -0.20 13.93
C SER A 50 17.36 -1.21 13.32
N LEU A 51 18.35 -0.69 12.60
CA LEU A 51 19.40 -1.43 11.91
C LEU A 51 20.78 -0.85 12.32
N PRO A 52 21.29 -1.16 13.52
CA PRO A 52 22.45 -0.46 14.10
C PRO A 52 23.72 -0.46 13.23
N ASN A 53 23.97 -1.53 12.45
CA ASN A 53 25.04 -1.60 11.45
C ASN A 53 24.49 -1.74 10.03
N GLY A 54 23.40 -1.04 9.73
CA GLY A 54 22.73 -1.11 8.44
C GLY A 54 22.26 0.23 7.91
N ALA A 55 21.60 0.19 6.77
CA ALA A 55 20.96 1.33 6.13
C ALA A 55 19.49 1.09 5.85
N ILE A 56 18.73 2.17 5.82
CA ILE A 56 17.44 2.19 5.13
C ILE A 56 17.60 2.87 3.77
N VAL A 57 16.81 2.43 2.80
CA VAL A 57 16.80 3.02 1.47
C VAL A 57 15.66 4.04 1.36
N ASN A 58 15.99 5.23 0.89
CA ASN A 58 15.03 6.24 0.50
C ASN A 58 14.73 6.11 -1.00
N ALA A 59 13.45 5.97 -1.36
CA ALA A 59 13.01 6.13 -2.74
C ALA A 59 12.96 7.64 -3.08
N ALA A 60 14.09 8.15 -3.55
CA ALA A 60 14.34 9.56 -3.79
C ALA A 60 13.99 9.98 -5.23
N THR A 61 13.94 11.29 -5.45
CA THR A 61 13.91 11.89 -6.79
C THR A 61 15.33 12.31 -7.20
N THR A 62 15.53 12.66 -8.48
CA THR A 62 16.86 13.04 -9.01
C THR A 62 17.48 14.27 -8.32
N SER A 63 16.67 15.13 -7.70
CA SER A 63 17.18 16.28 -6.94
C SER A 63 17.75 15.90 -5.58
N LEU A 64 17.44 14.71 -5.06
CA LEU A 64 17.71 14.28 -3.67
C LEU A 64 17.08 15.19 -2.60
N LEU A 65 16.14 16.03 -3.00
CA LEU A 65 15.40 16.90 -2.11
C LEU A 65 14.11 16.23 -1.64
N ASN A 66 13.55 16.74 -0.55
CA ASN A 66 12.30 16.25 0.01
C ASN A 66 11.17 16.38 -1.04
N ALA A 67 10.65 15.24 -1.50
CA ALA A 67 9.62 15.14 -2.53
C ALA A 67 8.27 14.62 -2.00
N GLY A 68 8.04 14.64 -0.67
CA GLY A 68 6.86 14.04 -0.05
C GLY A 68 6.90 12.50 -0.07
N GLY A 69 5.78 11.85 0.26
CA GLY A 69 5.70 10.38 0.36
C GLY A 69 6.73 9.80 1.33
N ILE A 70 7.31 8.65 1.00
CA ILE A 70 8.34 8.01 1.83
C ILE A 70 9.60 8.86 1.98
N CYS A 71 9.98 9.61 0.96
CA CYS A 71 11.13 10.52 1.00
C CYS A 71 10.90 11.61 2.06
N GLY A 72 9.72 12.24 2.05
CA GLY A 72 9.35 13.21 3.08
C GLY A 72 9.31 12.59 4.48
N THR A 73 8.77 11.39 4.63
CA THR A 73 8.76 10.66 5.90
C THR A 73 10.16 10.39 6.43
N ILE A 74 11.10 9.96 5.58
CA ILE A 74 12.50 9.73 5.95
C ILE A 74 13.19 11.03 6.34
N HIS A 75 13.03 12.11 5.56
CA HIS A 75 13.60 13.41 5.89
C HIS A 75 13.06 13.97 7.22
N ASN A 76 11.76 13.81 7.47
CA ASN A 76 11.16 14.25 8.72
C ASN A 76 11.68 13.46 9.92
N ALA A 77 11.88 12.16 9.76
CA ALA A 77 12.36 11.28 10.83
C ALA A 77 13.88 11.36 11.08
N ALA A 78 14.67 11.70 10.06
CA ALA A 78 16.12 11.90 10.19
C ALA A 78 16.49 13.30 10.73
N GLY A 79 15.57 14.27 10.65
CA GLY A 79 15.82 15.64 11.03
C GLY A 79 16.54 16.45 9.95
N ARG A 80 16.81 17.73 10.26
CA ARG A 80 17.32 18.72 9.27
C ARG A 80 18.72 18.41 8.74
N GLY A 81 19.53 17.66 9.48
CA GLY A 81 20.88 17.30 9.08
C GLY A 81 20.91 16.51 7.76
N LEU A 82 19.95 15.61 7.56
CA LEU A 82 19.87 14.81 6.33
C LEU A 82 19.71 15.69 5.08
N LEU A 83 18.86 16.71 5.15
CA LEU A 83 18.67 17.63 4.03
C LEU A 83 19.95 18.44 3.74
N ALA A 84 20.68 18.85 4.78
CA ALA A 84 21.92 19.62 4.62
C ALA A 84 22.99 18.81 3.89
N GLU A 85 23.15 17.52 4.20
CA GLU A 85 24.09 16.65 3.50
C GLU A 85 23.62 16.30 2.09
N CYS A 86 22.33 16.03 1.87
CA CYS A 86 21.77 15.82 0.53
C CYS A 86 22.09 16.98 -0.42
N LEU A 87 22.05 18.23 0.07
CA LEU A 87 22.39 19.41 -0.73
C LEU A 87 23.85 19.42 -1.22
N THR A 88 24.76 18.75 -0.52
CA THR A 88 26.17 18.64 -0.94
C THR A 88 26.41 17.57 -2.01
N LEU A 89 25.45 16.68 -2.25
CA LEU A 89 25.60 15.54 -3.16
C LEU A 89 25.39 15.90 -4.64
N GLY A 90 24.74 17.03 -4.95
CA GLY A 90 24.52 17.47 -6.34
C GLY A 90 23.53 16.63 -7.13
N GLY A 91 22.50 16.07 -6.48
CA GLY A 91 21.48 15.22 -7.13
C GLY A 91 21.95 13.78 -7.37
N CYS A 92 21.14 12.98 -8.06
CA CYS A 92 21.42 11.58 -8.41
C CYS A 92 20.68 11.20 -9.70
N GLU A 93 21.31 10.41 -10.55
CA GLU A 93 20.68 9.95 -11.79
C GLU A 93 19.68 8.82 -11.52
N THR A 94 18.67 8.69 -12.39
CA THR A 94 17.74 7.56 -12.35
C THR A 94 18.49 6.26 -12.60
N GLY A 95 18.27 5.26 -11.75
CA GLY A 95 19.01 4.00 -11.79
C GLY A 95 20.25 3.98 -10.91
N ASP A 96 20.55 5.07 -10.20
CA ASP A 96 21.71 5.17 -9.31
C ASP A 96 21.28 5.47 -7.87
N ALA A 97 22.25 5.46 -6.95
CA ALA A 97 22.04 5.77 -5.55
C ALA A 97 23.20 6.59 -4.95
N LYS A 98 22.92 7.34 -3.89
CA LYS A 98 23.93 8.02 -3.06
C LYS A 98 23.71 7.74 -1.58
N ILE A 99 24.77 7.83 -0.78
CA ILE A 99 24.73 7.53 0.66
C ILE A 99 24.96 8.78 1.51
N THR A 100 24.29 8.85 2.64
CA THR A 100 24.41 9.90 3.66
C THR A 100 24.45 9.30 5.06
N GLY A 101 24.73 10.11 6.08
CA GLY A 101 24.46 9.75 7.47
C GLY A 101 22.97 9.55 7.75
N ALA A 102 22.64 8.76 8.76
CA ALA A 102 21.24 8.49 9.14
C ALA A 102 20.63 9.51 10.15
N TYR A 103 21.46 10.30 10.80
CA TYR A 103 21.06 11.33 11.77
C TYR A 103 20.18 10.78 12.91
N GLU A 104 18.93 11.21 13.03
CA GLU A 104 18.02 10.80 14.11
C GLU A 104 17.40 9.41 13.89
N LEU A 105 17.63 8.78 12.74
CA LEU A 105 17.14 7.43 12.45
C LEU A 105 17.97 6.36 13.19
N ALA A 106 17.31 5.26 13.57
CA ALA A 106 17.93 4.15 14.28
C ALA A 106 18.75 3.21 13.37
N CYS A 107 19.48 3.75 12.40
CA CYS A 107 20.38 3.04 11.49
C CYS A 107 21.67 3.84 11.28
N ARG A 108 22.64 3.30 10.55
CA ARG A 108 23.93 3.99 10.34
C ARG A 108 23.88 4.98 9.18
N ASN A 109 23.22 4.59 8.08
CA ASN A 109 23.17 5.37 6.85
C ASN A 109 21.78 5.39 6.22
N VAL A 110 21.51 6.43 5.43
CA VAL A 110 20.41 6.45 4.46
C VAL A 110 21.02 6.32 3.06
N ILE A 111 20.50 5.39 2.27
CA ILE A 111 20.88 5.24 0.86
C ILE A 111 19.73 5.79 0.01
N HIS A 112 19.98 6.87 -0.71
CA HIS A 112 19.01 7.55 -1.56
C HIS A 112 19.08 6.97 -2.97
N ALA A 113 18.12 6.10 -3.30
CA ALA A 113 18.03 5.43 -4.59
C ALA A 113 16.97 6.11 -5.46
N VAL A 114 17.31 6.41 -6.71
CA VAL A 114 16.41 7.09 -7.66
C VAL A 114 15.85 6.08 -8.65
N GLY A 115 14.66 5.55 -8.35
CA GLY A 115 13.94 4.68 -9.27
C GLY A 115 13.34 5.42 -10.47
N PRO A 116 12.96 4.71 -11.55
CA PRO A 116 12.33 5.31 -12.71
C PRO A 116 10.88 5.74 -12.45
N GLU A 117 10.49 6.86 -13.06
CA GLU A 117 9.08 7.16 -13.33
C GLU A 117 8.54 6.17 -14.36
N TYR A 118 7.59 5.32 -13.95
CA TYR A 118 7.22 4.13 -14.71
C TYR A 118 6.74 4.44 -16.12
N TRP A 119 5.77 5.35 -16.27
CA TRP A 119 5.21 5.68 -17.59
C TRP A 119 6.19 6.37 -18.54
N LYS A 120 7.22 7.02 -17.99
CA LYS A 120 8.26 7.66 -18.80
C LYS A 120 9.26 6.60 -19.28
N ALA A 121 9.81 5.79 -18.38
CA ALA A 121 10.77 4.76 -18.69
C ALA A 121 10.17 3.57 -19.46
N ARG A 122 8.85 3.36 -19.39
CA ARG A 122 8.16 2.34 -20.19
C ARG A 122 8.12 2.70 -21.68
N LYS A 123 8.16 3.99 -22.06
CA LYS A 123 8.21 4.41 -23.47
C LYS A 123 9.48 3.97 -24.18
N THR A 124 10.58 3.88 -23.44
CA THR A 124 11.90 3.45 -23.94
C THR A 124 12.24 2.01 -23.56
N ASN A 125 11.33 1.30 -22.88
CA ASN A 125 11.54 -0.05 -22.32
C ASN A 125 12.70 -0.15 -21.30
N GLU A 126 13.08 0.95 -20.66
CA GLU A 126 14.18 1.00 -19.68
C GLU A 126 13.70 0.87 -18.22
N HIS A 127 12.39 0.87 -17.98
CA HIS A 127 11.80 0.80 -16.64
C HIS A 127 12.36 -0.33 -15.75
N ALA A 128 12.45 -1.55 -16.27
CA ALA A 128 12.96 -2.68 -15.50
C ALA A 128 14.47 -2.58 -15.24
N SER A 129 15.27 -2.18 -16.23
CA SER A 129 16.73 -2.06 -16.09
C SER A 129 17.12 -0.93 -15.14
N LEU A 130 16.45 0.22 -15.22
CA LEU A 130 16.67 1.35 -14.32
C LEU A 130 16.26 1.02 -12.88
N LEU A 131 15.14 0.33 -12.68
CA LEU A 131 14.72 -0.11 -11.35
C LEU A 131 15.74 -1.09 -10.77
N ALA A 132 16.15 -2.11 -11.53
CA ALA A 132 17.18 -3.07 -11.11
C ALA A 132 18.50 -2.37 -10.76
N SER A 133 18.92 -1.40 -11.59
CA SER A 133 20.13 -0.61 -11.34
C SER A 133 20.06 0.15 -10.02
N SER A 134 18.90 0.72 -9.67
CA SER A 134 18.70 1.44 -8.39
C SER A 134 18.90 0.53 -7.18
N TYR A 135 18.37 -0.70 -7.23
CA TYR A 135 18.58 -1.71 -6.19
C TYR A 135 20.05 -2.14 -6.12
N LEU A 136 20.69 -2.40 -7.27
CA LEU A 136 22.08 -2.84 -7.34
C LEU A 136 23.06 -1.77 -6.83
N ALA A 137 22.89 -0.50 -7.22
CA ALA A 137 23.69 0.61 -6.73
C ALA A 137 23.57 0.75 -5.21
N SER A 138 22.37 0.58 -4.67
CA SER A 138 22.13 0.60 -3.22
C SER A 138 22.83 -0.55 -2.48
N LEU A 139 22.75 -1.78 -3.03
CA LEU A 139 23.43 -2.95 -2.47
C LEU A 139 24.94 -2.78 -2.47
N ARG A 140 25.51 -2.24 -3.56
CA ARG A 140 26.95 -1.94 -3.68
C ARG A 140 27.40 -0.92 -2.65
N LEU A 141 26.70 0.21 -2.53
CA LEU A 141 27.02 1.23 -1.52
C LEU A 141 26.99 0.66 -0.11
N ALA A 142 26.05 -0.23 0.21
CA ALA A 142 26.02 -0.87 1.51
C ALA A 142 27.24 -1.74 1.77
N VAL A 143 27.67 -2.55 0.80
CA VAL A 143 28.89 -3.36 0.92
C VAL A 143 30.14 -2.50 1.03
N GLU A 144 30.28 -1.48 0.18
CA GLU A 144 31.42 -0.56 0.15
C GLU A 144 31.59 0.20 1.48
N ASN A 145 30.48 0.51 2.16
CA ASN A 145 30.47 1.18 3.46
C ASN A 145 30.50 0.22 4.66
N GLY A 146 30.67 -1.09 4.42
CA GLY A 146 30.79 -2.11 5.45
C GLY A 146 29.50 -2.32 6.25
N LEU A 147 28.35 -2.12 5.63
CA LEU A 147 27.04 -2.35 6.25
C LEU A 147 26.67 -3.83 6.20
N GLU A 148 26.05 -4.31 7.27
CA GLU A 148 25.59 -5.70 7.39
C GLU A 148 24.12 -5.88 7.01
N ALA A 149 23.32 -4.82 7.06
CA ALA A 149 21.90 -4.87 6.77
C ALA A 149 21.45 -3.70 5.89
N ILE A 150 20.48 -3.95 5.01
CA ILE A 150 19.83 -2.91 4.22
C ILE A 150 18.33 -3.18 4.14
N ALA A 151 17.50 -2.17 4.35
CA ALA A 151 16.06 -2.26 4.14
C ALA A 151 15.62 -1.42 2.95
N PHE A 152 14.85 -2.04 2.06
CA PHE A 152 14.29 -1.42 0.87
C PHE A 152 12.79 -1.17 1.03
N PRO A 153 12.29 0.00 0.65
CA PRO A 153 10.88 0.15 0.29
C PRO A 153 10.62 -0.47 -1.08
N THR A 154 9.36 -0.51 -1.49
CA THR A 154 8.99 -0.82 -2.89
C THR A 154 9.31 0.41 -3.78
N ILE A 155 10.53 0.49 -4.29
CA ILE A 155 10.99 1.64 -5.09
C ILE A 155 10.07 1.82 -6.30
N SER A 156 9.73 3.08 -6.61
CA SER A 156 8.83 3.50 -7.69
C SER A 156 7.35 3.07 -7.61
N ALA A 157 6.92 2.22 -6.68
CA ALA A 157 5.53 1.72 -6.61
C ALA A 157 4.49 2.68 -5.98
N GLY A 158 4.95 3.86 -5.56
CA GLY A 158 4.13 4.97 -5.07
C GLY A 158 3.86 6.01 -6.17
N VAL A 159 4.33 7.24 -5.95
CA VAL A 159 4.12 8.40 -6.85
C VAL A 159 4.60 8.15 -8.29
N PHE A 160 5.68 7.39 -8.46
CA PHE A 160 6.22 7.03 -9.78
C PHE A 160 5.41 5.96 -10.53
N GLY A 161 4.39 5.38 -9.90
CA GLY A 161 3.35 4.59 -10.55
C GLY A 161 3.78 3.21 -11.06
N TYR A 162 4.89 2.66 -10.59
CA TYR A 162 5.34 1.32 -10.97
C TYR A 162 4.36 0.25 -10.43
N PRO A 163 3.84 -0.67 -11.25
CA PRO A 163 2.95 -1.73 -10.77
C PRO A 163 3.62 -2.61 -9.71
N SER A 164 2.93 -2.89 -8.60
CA SER A 164 3.52 -3.56 -7.42
C SER A 164 4.13 -4.93 -7.75
N TYR A 165 3.47 -5.74 -8.58
CA TYR A 165 4.00 -7.05 -9.01
C TYR A 165 5.26 -6.92 -9.85
N GLU A 166 5.25 -6.05 -10.87
CA GLU A 166 6.42 -5.84 -11.73
C GLU A 166 7.60 -5.26 -10.92
N ALA A 167 7.33 -4.34 -9.99
CA ALA A 167 8.36 -3.75 -9.13
C ALA A 167 8.96 -4.77 -8.17
N ALA A 168 8.11 -5.58 -7.52
CA ALA A 168 8.55 -6.63 -6.61
C ALA A 168 9.35 -7.71 -7.34
N GLU A 169 8.94 -8.10 -8.55
CA GLU A 169 9.69 -9.08 -9.36
C GLU A 169 11.11 -8.58 -9.67
N VAL A 170 11.26 -7.33 -10.11
CA VAL A 170 12.57 -6.71 -10.34
C VAL A 170 13.41 -6.62 -9.06
N ALA A 171 12.80 -6.21 -7.94
CA ALA A 171 13.49 -6.09 -6.66
C ALA A 171 14.02 -7.45 -6.16
N ILE A 172 13.15 -8.46 -6.15
CA ILE A 172 13.45 -9.81 -5.68
C ILE A 172 14.52 -10.47 -6.55
N SER A 173 14.36 -10.42 -7.88
CA SER A 173 15.33 -10.99 -8.82
C SER A 173 16.70 -10.31 -8.69
N THR A 174 16.74 -8.98 -8.58
CA THR A 174 18.01 -8.24 -8.41
C THR A 174 18.74 -8.63 -7.12
N VAL A 175 18.01 -8.73 -6.00
CA VAL A 175 18.59 -9.14 -4.71
C VAL A 175 19.08 -10.59 -4.75
N ARG A 176 18.32 -11.48 -5.42
CA ARG A 176 18.73 -12.87 -5.61
C ARG A 176 20.03 -12.96 -6.41
N ASP A 177 20.09 -12.27 -7.55
CA ASP A 177 21.26 -12.26 -8.43
C ASP A 177 22.48 -11.66 -7.74
N PHE A 178 22.29 -10.62 -6.93
CA PHE A 178 23.35 -10.02 -6.12
C PHE A 178 23.96 -11.04 -5.16
N PHE A 179 23.14 -11.79 -4.42
CA PHE A 179 23.67 -12.79 -3.48
C PHE A 179 24.35 -13.97 -4.18
N GLU A 180 23.80 -14.45 -5.30
CA GLU A 180 24.43 -15.52 -6.08
C GLU A 180 25.81 -15.11 -6.61
N ARG A 181 25.97 -13.85 -7.04
CA ARG A 181 27.28 -13.31 -7.44
C ARG A 181 28.24 -13.20 -6.26
N GLU A 182 27.77 -12.71 -5.12
CA GLU A 182 28.59 -12.61 -3.89
C GLU A 182 29.12 -14.00 -3.44
N GLU A 183 28.31 -15.05 -3.59
CA GLU A 183 28.70 -16.44 -3.32
C GLU A 183 29.74 -16.97 -4.33
N GLN A 184 29.59 -16.65 -5.62
CA GLN A 184 30.51 -17.08 -6.69
C GLN A 184 31.88 -16.40 -6.61
N GLU A 185 31.91 -15.11 -6.28
CA GLU A 185 33.13 -14.29 -6.22
C GLU A 185 33.94 -14.55 -4.93
N GLY A 186 33.54 -15.54 -4.12
CA GLY A 186 34.28 -15.97 -2.93
C GLY A 186 34.31 -14.91 -1.83
N GLY A 187 33.25 -14.08 -1.76
CA GLY A 187 33.19 -12.78 -1.08
C GLY A 187 34.23 -12.58 0.02
N ALA A 188 35.12 -11.59 -0.17
CA ALA A 188 36.21 -11.25 0.74
C ALA A 188 35.75 -11.35 2.21
N GLU A 189 36.44 -12.21 2.98
CA GLU A 189 36.19 -12.42 4.40
C GLU A 189 36.12 -11.06 5.12
N GLY A 190 34.91 -10.62 5.45
CA GLY A 190 34.66 -9.39 6.22
C GLY A 190 33.72 -8.33 5.62
N ARG A 191 33.31 -8.41 4.33
CA ARG A 191 32.36 -7.43 3.74
C ARG A 191 31.17 -8.09 3.04
N ARG A 192 30.34 -8.81 3.80
CA ARG A 192 29.14 -9.47 3.27
C ARG A 192 27.88 -8.90 3.87
N LEU A 193 26.88 -8.67 3.03
CA LEU A 193 25.61 -8.13 3.46
C LEU A 193 24.75 -9.26 4.04
N ARG A 194 24.57 -9.28 5.36
CA ARG A 194 23.93 -10.38 6.11
C ARG A 194 22.41 -10.37 6.01
N LEU A 195 21.81 -9.20 5.76
CA LEU A 195 20.37 -9.03 5.73
C LEU A 195 19.93 -8.02 4.67
N VAL A 196 19.13 -8.45 3.71
CA VAL A 196 18.28 -7.56 2.89
C VAL A 196 16.84 -7.68 3.37
N VAL A 197 16.21 -6.55 3.66
CA VAL A 197 14.81 -6.49 4.10
C VAL A 197 13.97 -5.82 3.02
N PHE A 198 12.91 -6.49 2.57
CA PHE A 198 11.83 -5.84 1.85
C PHE A 198 10.83 -5.30 2.89
N CYS A 199 10.82 -3.98 3.05
CA CYS A 199 9.95 -3.27 3.99
C CYS A 199 8.78 -2.64 3.22
N THR A 200 7.65 -3.33 3.17
CA THR A 200 6.44 -2.83 2.51
C THR A 200 5.63 -1.97 3.47
N LEU A 201 4.83 -1.05 2.93
CA LEU A 201 3.88 -0.24 3.71
C LEU A 201 2.43 -0.57 3.32
N GLU A 202 2.18 -0.55 2.02
CA GLU A 202 0.88 -0.82 1.41
C GLU A 202 0.61 -2.33 1.29
N SER A 203 -0.64 -2.74 1.53
CA SER A 203 -1.05 -4.15 1.39
C SER A 203 -0.80 -4.70 -0.02
N LYS A 204 -0.96 -3.87 -1.06
CA LYS A 204 -0.75 -4.28 -2.46
C LYS A 204 0.69 -4.72 -2.74
N ASP A 205 1.66 -4.09 -2.07
CA ASP A 205 3.07 -4.42 -2.23
C ASP A 205 3.40 -5.67 -1.41
N GLU A 206 2.92 -5.74 -0.17
CA GLU A 206 3.06 -6.92 0.68
C GLU A 206 2.57 -8.20 -0.02
N ILE A 207 1.39 -8.15 -0.63
CA ILE A 207 0.81 -9.28 -1.38
C ILE A 207 1.71 -9.67 -2.55
N ALA A 208 2.19 -8.70 -3.34
CA ALA A 208 3.08 -8.97 -4.46
C ALA A 208 4.38 -9.66 -4.02
N TYR A 209 5.00 -9.20 -2.93
CA TYR A 209 6.19 -9.86 -2.38
C TYR A 209 5.88 -11.27 -1.84
N ILE A 210 4.78 -11.46 -1.11
CA ILE A 210 4.37 -12.78 -0.58
C ILE A 210 4.20 -13.81 -1.69
N GLU A 211 3.59 -13.42 -2.81
CA GLU A 211 3.34 -14.32 -3.94
C GLU A 211 4.58 -14.59 -4.78
N LEU A 212 5.49 -13.62 -4.90
CA LEU A 212 6.67 -13.73 -5.77
C LEU A 212 7.90 -14.30 -5.09
N LEU A 213 8.13 -14.01 -3.80
CA LEU A 213 9.32 -14.48 -3.07
C LEU A 213 9.53 -16.00 -3.17
N PRO A 214 8.49 -16.86 -3.07
CA PRO A 214 8.66 -18.31 -3.23
C PRO A 214 9.15 -18.78 -4.59
N ASN A 215 9.00 -17.97 -5.64
CA ASN A 215 9.52 -18.30 -6.97
C ASN A 215 11.04 -18.07 -7.09
N TYR A 216 11.58 -17.11 -6.34
CA TYR A 216 12.99 -16.70 -6.40
C TYR A 216 13.81 -17.14 -5.21
N PHE A 217 13.17 -17.35 -4.06
CA PHE A 217 13.76 -17.84 -2.82
C PHE A 217 12.93 -19.04 -2.32
N PRO A 218 12.83 -20.12 -3.10
CA PRO A 218 12.02 -21.26 -2.69
C PRO A 218 12.58 -21.88 -1.40
N PRO A 219 11.73 -22.53 -0.59
CA PRO A 219 12.17 -23.22 0.60
C PRO A 219 13.19 -24.30 0.21
N ALA A 220 14.39 -24.21 0.75
CA ALA A 220 15.31 -25.34 0.76
C ALA A 220 14.71 -26.32 1.76
N GLY A 221 14.11 -27.41 1.25
CA GLY A 221 13.44 -28.39 2.08
C GLY A 221 14.30 -28.77 3.27
N ASP A 222 13.68 -28.80 4.45
CA ASP A 222 14.32 -29.42 5.61
C ASP A 222 14.67 -30.86 5.20
N ARG A 223 15.89 -31.30 5.48
CA ARG A 223 16.20 -32.73 5.47
C ARG A 223 15.46 -33.36 6.66
N GLU A 224 14.16 -33.47 6.54
CA GLU A 224 13.36 -34.52 7.15
C GLU A 224 12.40 -35.06 6.11
N ASP A 225 12.38 -36.37 6.04
CA ASP A 225 11.70 -37.18 5.05
C ASP A 225 10.22 -36.79 4.87
N PHE A 226 9.87 -36.32 3.66
CA PHE A 226 8.50 -36.43 3.13
C PHE A 226 8.17 -37.88 2.73
N ARG A 227 8.67 -38.87 3.48
CA ARG A 227 8.19 -40.25 3.45
C ARG A 227 7.21 -40.43 4.61
N LYS A 228 5.93 -40.41 4.24
CA LYS A 228 4.77 -41.03 4.91
C LYS A 228 5.00 -41.40 6.38
N SER A 229 4.43 -40.61 7.29
CA SER A 229 4.03 -41.08 8.61
C SER A 229 2.62 -40.55 8.92
N PRO A 230 1.83 -41.32 9.68
CA PRO A 230 0.40 -41.51 9.42
C PRO A 230 -0.44 -40.32 9.85
N GLU A 231 -1.58 -40.15 9.16
CA GLU A 231 -2.70 -39.31 9.61
C GLU A 231 -2.98 -39.55 11.09
N GLN A 232 -2.55 -38.61 11.93
CA GLN A 232 -3.16 -38.45 13.24
C GLN A 232 -4.49 -37.75 13.01
N LYS A 233 -5.57 -38.51 13.20
CA LYS A 233 -6.95 -38.00 13.24
C LYS A 233 -6.99 -36.86 14.26
N ALA A 234 -7.04 -35.63 13.75
CA ALA A 234 -7.48 -34.49 14.54
C ALA A 234 -8.93 -34.74 14.99
N PRO A 235 -9.35 -34.21 16.16
CA PRO A 235 -10.74 -34.31 16.58
C PRO A 235 -11.62 -33.77 15.45
N GLU A 236 -12.66 -34.53 15.13
CA GLU A 236 -13.65 -34.21 14.11
C GLU A 236 -14.50 -33.03 14.59
N GLU A 237 -13.90 -31.83 14.60
CA GLU A 237 -14.63 -30.58 14.59
C GLU A 237 -14.72 -30.14 13.13
N THR A 238 -15.93 -30.27 12.59
CA THR A 238 -16.33 -29.71 11.30
C THR A 238 -16.17 -28.19 11.33
N LEU A 239 -14.98 -27.72 10.95
CA LEU A 239 -14.73 -26.32 10.63
C LEU A 239 -15.40 -25.99 9.29
N PRO A 240 -16.35 -25.04 9.23
CA PRO A 240 -16.94 -24.61 7.97
C PRO A 240 -15.88 -23.84 7.17
N LEU A 241 -15.44 -24.44 6.07
CA LEU A 241 -14.53 -23.82 5.12
C LEU A 241 -15.30 -22.77 4.33
N LEU A 242 -15.23 -21.51 4.75
CA LEU A 242 -15.87 -20.39 4.07
C LEU A 242 -14.86 -19.71 3.15
N ILE A 243 -14.78 -20.19 1.91
CA ILE A 243 -14.02 -19.53 0.84
C ILE A 243 -14.81 -18.27 0.42
N PHE A 244 -14.37 -17.10 0.86
CA PHE A 244 -14.87 -15.83 0.33
C PHE A 244 -14.01 -15.37 -0.85
N ILE A 245 -14.35 -15.82 -2.06
CA ILE A 245 -14.11 -14.99 -3.24
C ILE A 245 -15.29 -14.03 -3.31
N THR A 246 -15.21 -12.90 -2.61
CA THR A 246 -16.24 -11.87 -2.72
C THR A 246 -15.66 -10.61 -3.31
N ASN A 247 -16.17 -10.24 -4.48
CA ASN A 247 -16.22 -8.87 -5.02
C ASN A 247 -16.90 -7.85 -4.07
N HIS A 248 -17.05 -8.17 -2.78
CA HIS A 248 -17.87 -7.46 -1.81
C HIS A 248 -17.13 -7.34 -0.48
N VAL A 249 -16.11 -6.46 -0.44
CA VAL A 249 -15.53 -6.02 0.83
C VAL A 249 -16.54 -5.10 1.50
N TYR A 250 -17.16 -5.54 2.60
CA TYR A 250 -18.06 -4.71 3.39
C TYR A 250 -17.32 -4.02 4.55
N SER A 251 -17.80 -2.85 4.96
CA SER A 251 -17.27 -2.05 6.06
C SER A 251 -18.42 -1.46 6.88
N LEU A 252 -18.21 -1.30 8.18
CA LEU A 252 -19.17 -0.68 9.09
C LEU A 252 -18.74 0.75 9.42
N HIS A 253 -19.67 1.70 9.32
CA HIS A 253 -19.41 3.09 9.68
C HIS A 253 -20.50 3.67 10.55
N ARG A 254 -20.08 4.47 11.54
CA ARG A 254 -20.98 5.27 12.37
C ARG A 254 -21.12 6.66 11.76
N ILE A 255 -22.35 7.05 11.43
CA ILE A 255 -22.64 8.28 10.69
C ILE A 255 -23.41 9.27 11.55
N HIS A 256 -22.98 10.52 11.51
CA HIS A 256 -23.61 11.64 12.22
C HIS A 256 -23.99 12.72 11.20
N GLY A 257 -25.29 13.01 11.04
CA GLY A 257 -25.78 14.04 10.13
C GLY A 257 -27.29 14.07 10.00
N ARG A 258 -27.86 15.17 9.48
CA ARG A 258 -29.31 15.33 9.25
C ARG A 258 -29.70 15.64 7.80
N SER A 259 -28.72 15.62 6.91
CA SER A 259 -28.85 16.16 5.55
C SER A 259 -28.99 15.05 4.52
N MET A 260 -30.10 14.29 4.50
CA MET A 260 -30.52 13.36 3.42
C MET A 260 -31.78 12.57 3.81
N SER A 261 -32.45 11.91 2.85
CA SER A 261 -33.49 10.89 3.10
C SER A 261 -33.01 9.49 2.65
N PRO A 262 -33.19 8.40 3.43
CA PRO A 262 -33.60 8.46 4.83
C PRO A 262 -32.52 9.20 5.62
N THR A 263 -32.94 9.91 6.66
CA THR A 263 -32.03 10.70 7.50
C THR A 263 -31.11 9.76 8.26
N LEU A 264 -29.81 9.79 8.00
CA LEU A 264 -28.83 8.97 8.71
C LEU A 264 -28.25 9.75 9.90
N SER A 265 -28.82 9.58 11.10
CA SER A 265 -28.48 10.32 12.31
C SER A 265 -28.10 9.38 13.46
N ASN A 266 -26.80 9.29 13.76
CA ASN A 266 -26.20 8.35 14.73
C ASN A 266 -26.39 6.87 14.37
N ASP A 267 -26.56 6.57 13.09
CA ASP A 267 -26.77 5.21 12.61
C ASP A 267 -25.43 4.50 12.36
N ILE A 268 -25.45 3.17 12.48
CA ILE A 268 -24.37 2.32 11.97
C ILE A 268 -24.84 1.73 10.65
N ILE A 269 -24.04 1.91 9.61
CA ILE A 269 -24.34 1.47 8.25
C ILE A 269 -23.35 0.41 7.78
N LEU A 270 -23.81 -0.48 6.90
CA LEU A 270 -22.98 -1.42 6.17
C LEU A 270 -22.72 -0.89 4.76
N ALA A 271 -21.45 -0.69 4.42
CA ALA A 271 -21.01 -0.15 3.14
C ALA A 271 -20.16 -1.18 2.39
N GLN A 272 -20.56 -1.49 1.16
CA GLN A 272 -19.85 -2.37 0.24
C GLN A 272 -18.87 -1.54 -0.60
N ARG A 273 -17.61 -1.97 -0.69
CA ARG A 273 -16.60 -1.35 -1.55
C ARG A 273 -17.13 -1.19 -2.97
N TYR A 274 -17.02 0.04 -3.49
CA TYR A 274 -17.53 0.39 -4.80
C TYR A 274 -16.59 -0.17 -5.86
N ASN A 275 -17.18 -0.88 -6.83
CA ASN A 275 -16.47 -1.35 -8.02
C ASN A 275 -16.97 -0.54 -9.22
N ALA A 276 -16.04 0.08 -9.96
CA ALA A 276 -16.36 0.91 -11.11
C ALA A 276 -17.12 0.14 -12.22
N THR A 277 -17.03 -1.20 -12.25
CA THR A 277 -17.74 -2.05 -13.21
C THR A 277 -19.24 -2.21 -12.93
N GLU A 278 -19.71 -1.98 -11.70
CA GLU A 278 -21.12 -2.20 -11.32
C GLU A 278 -22.07 -1.04 -11.68
N GLY A 279 -21.51 0.11 -12.08
CA GLY A 279 -22.27 1.32 -12.41
C GLY A 279 -22.95 1.98 -11.20
N LEU A 280 -23.15 3.30 -11.25
CA LEU A 280 -23.90 4.03 -10.22
C LEU A 280 -25.31 4.34 -10.71
N ARG A 281 -26.28 4.25 -9.81
CA ARG A 281 -27.68 4.62 -10.07
C ARG A 281 -28.10 5.79 -9.19
N ARG A 282 -28.99 6.62 -9.74
CA ARG A 282 -29.66 7.67 -8.96
C ARG A 282 -30.36 7.05 -7.77
N GLY A 283 -30.31 7.74 -6.63
CA GLY A 283 -30.88 7.25 -5.37
C GLY A 283 -29.94 6.37 -4.55
N GLN A 284 -28.82 5.87 -5.08
CA GLN A 284 -27.86 5.13 -4.24
C GLN A 284 -27.21 6.02 -3.18
N VAL A 285 -26.91 5.46 -2.02
CA VAL A 285 -26.12 6.13 -0.97
C VAL A 285 -24.68 5.64 -1.07
N VAL A 286 -23.73 6.56 -1.07
CA VAL A 286 -22.31 6.27 -1.25
C VAL A 286 -21.46 6.93 -0.16
N LEU A 287 -20.31 6.33 0.11
CA LEU A 287 -19.22 6.97 0.82
C LEU A 287 -18.34 7.71 -0.17
N TYR A 288 -18.03 8.94 0.17
CA TYR A 288 -17.26 9.87 -0.63
C TYR A 288 -16.07 10.36 0.18
N ARG A 289 -14.86 10.20 -0.34
CA ARG A 289 -13.66 10.76 0.28
C ARG A 289 -13.45 12.18 -0.20
N SER A 290 -13.21 13.10 0.75
CA SER A 290 -12.98 14.49 0.41
C SER A 290 -11.64 14.64 -0.34
N PRO A 291 -11.61 15.34 -1.49
CA PRO A 291 -10.38 15.59 -2.23
C PRO A 291 -9.50 16.65 -1.56
N VAL A 292 -10.05 17.43 -0.62
CA VAL A 292 -9.33 18.47 0.15
C VAL A 292 -8.77 17.91 1.45
N ASP A 293 -9.37 16.83 1.96
CA ASP A 293 -8.99 16.20 3.22
C ASP A 293 -9.22 14.69 3.10
N PRO A 294 -8.19 13.91 2.72
CA PRO A 294 -8.32 12.47 2.46
C PRO A 294 -8.76 11.64 3.67
N GLU A 295 -8.58 12.13 4.89
CA GLU A 295 -9.03 11.46 6.12
C GLU A 295 -10.53 11.67 6.36
N ARG A 296 -11.13 12.65 5.65
CA ARG A 296 -12.55 12.97 5.79
C ARG A 296 -13.40 12.23 4.78
N VAL A 297 -14.11 11.22 5.27
CA VAL A 297 -15.16 10.52 4.52
C VAL A 297 -16.53 11.12 4.83
N ALA A 298 -17.29 11.46 3.80
CA ALA A 298 -18.65 11.95 3.89
C ALA A 298 -19.63 10.94 3.27
N VAL A 299 -20.84 10.88 3.81
CA VAL A 299 -21.93 10.11 3.20
C VAL A 299 -22.74 11.02 2.30
N LYS A 300 -23.04 10.58 1.08
CA LYS A 300 -23.84 11.33 0.10
C LYS A 300 -24.82 10.41 -0.63
N ARG A 301 -25.94 10.97 -1.08
CA ARG A 301 -26.88 10.31 -1.99
C ARG A 301 -26.56 10.73 -3.43
N VAL A 302 -26.57 9.78 -4.34
CA VAL A 302 -26.40 10.01 -5.79
C VAL A 302 -27.66 10.71 -6.30
N VAL A 303 -27.55 12.00 -6.58
CA VAL A 303 -28.67 12.84 -7.06
C VAL A 303 -28.74 12.89 -8.58
N GLY A 304 -27.60 12.76 -9.28
CA GLY A 304 -27.49 12.70 -10.74
C GLY A 304 -26.24 11.94 -11.21
N LEU A 305 -26.25 11.51 -12.46
CA LEU A 305 -25.22 10.69 -13.11
C LEU A 305 -24.46 11.49 -14.19
N GLU A 306 -23.40 10.88 -14.72
CA GLU A 306 -22.65 11.41 -15.87
C GLU A 306 -23.59 11.53 -17.08
N GLY A 307 -23.70 12.74 -17.64
CA GLY A 307 -24.66 13.06 -18.70
C GLY A 307 -25.91 13.83 -18.24
N ASP A 308 -26.20 13.85 -16.93
CA ASP A 308 -27.34 14.61 -16.40
C ASP A 308 -27.09 16.13 -16.48
N VAL A 309 -28.10 16.88 -16.94
CA VAL A 309 -28.09 18.34 -16.98
C VAL A 309 -28.69 18.87 -15.68
N VAL A 310 -27.87 19.56 -14.88
CA VAL A 310 -28.31 20.21 -13.64
C VAL A 310 -28.63 21.67 -13.94
N VAL A 311 -29.91 22.03 -13.92
CA VAL A 311 -30.36 23.42 -14.11
C VAL A 311 -30.45 24.08 -12.73
N VAL A 312 -29.53 25.02 -12.45
CA VAL A 312 -29.61 25.87 -11.26
C VAL A 312 -30.56 27.03 -11.59
N ARG A 313 -31.71 27.10 -10.93
CA ARG A 313 -32.62 28.25 -11.05
C ARG A 313 -32.09 29.39 -10.17
N PRO A 314 -32.07 30.64 -10.67
CA PRO A 314 -31.74 31.80 -9.83
C PRO A 314 -32.74 31.91 -8.68
N GLY A 315 -32.26 32.03 -7.43
CA GLY A 315 -33.09 32.39 -6.28
C GLY A 315 -33.32 31.32 -5.19
N THR A 316 -32.85 30.08 -5.33
CA THR A 316 -32.93 29.09 -4.23
C THR A 316 -31.60 28.98 -3.47
N GLY A 317 -31.42 29.83 -2.45
CA GLY A 317 -30.37 29.67 -1.45
C GLY A 317 -30.96 29.34 -0.08
N LEU A 318 -30.29 28.48 0.70
CA LEU A 318 -30.48 28.42 2.16
C LEU A 318 -29.26 27.88 2.92
N GLY A 319 -28.55 28.80 3.61
CA GLY A 319 -28.22 28.80 5.06
C GLY A 319 -27.08 27.95 5.66
N VAL A 320 -26.17 28.61 6.41
CA VAL A 320 -25.00 28.09 7.19
C VAL A 320 -25.11 28.48 8.69
N GLY A 321 -24.44 27.76 9.59
CA GLY A 321 -23.86 28.29 10.86
C GLY A 321 -23.20 27.19 11.72
N VAL A 322 -22.04 27.32 12.39
CA VAL A 322 -20.96 28.34 12.52
C VAL A 322 -19.64 27.56 12.71
N GLY A 323 -18.55 27.97 12.03
CA GLY A 323 -17.23 27.32 12.06
C GLY A 323 -16.85 26.75 10.68
N GLU A 324 -15.73 27.21 10.11
CA GLU A 324 -15.34 27.13 8.69
C GLU A 324 -15.89 25.92 7.90
N ALA A 325 -16.93 26.17 7.11
CA ALA A 325 -17.58 25.18 6.27
C ALA A 325 -17.13 25.33 4.82
N VAL A 326 -16.43 24.31 4.30
CA VAL A 326 -16.22 24.14 2.85
C VAL A 326 -17.57 23.94 2.19
N ARG A 327 -17.90 24.86 1.27
CA ARG A 327 -19.18 24.89 0.53
C ARG A 327 -19.16 23.82 -0.56
N VAL A 328 -19.65 22.61 -0.28
CA VAL A 328 -19.92 21.62 -1.34
C VAL A 328 -21.33 21.86 -1.87
N GLY A 329 -21.45 22.60 -2.97
CA GLY A 329 -22.73 22.81 -3.64
C GLY A 329 -23.35 21.49 -4.15
N PRO A 330 -24.65 21.47 -4.52
CA PRO A 330 -25.20 20.35 -5.28
C PRO A 330 -24.44 20.25 -6.61
N GLY A 331 -23.73 19.13 -6.79
CA GLY A 331 -22.80 18.97 -7.90
C GLY A 331 -22.39 17.52 -8.09
N LYS A 332 -21.88 17.24 -9.30
CA LYS A 332 -21.40 15.93 -9.74
C LYS A 332 -20.38 15.40 -8.72
N ILE A 333 -20.58 14.17 -8.24
CA ILE A 333 -19.57 13.46 -7.47
C ILE A 333 -18.64 12.79 -8.48
N PRO A 334 -17.35 13.16 -8.57
CA PRO A 334 -16.42 12.45 -9.43
C PRO A 334 -16.36 10.97 -9.03
N LYS A 335 -16.57 10.06 -10.00
CA LYS A 335 -16.58 8.60 -9.74
C LYS A 335 -15.32 8.12 -9.02
N ALA A 336 -14.17 8.75 -9.29
CA ALA A 336 -12.89 8.43 -8.68
C ALA A 336 -12.81 8.68 -7.16
N LEU A 337 -13.74 9.46 -6.59
CA LEU A 337 -13.77 9.81 -5.16
C LEU A 337 -14.78 8.98 -4.36
N ILE A 338 -15.45 8.02 -5.01
CA ILE A 338 -16.44 7.14 -4.40
C ILE A 338 -15.78 5.84 -4.00
N GLU A 339 -15.89 5.50 -2.72
CA GLU A 339 -15.16 4.37 -2.14
C GLU A 339 -16.04 3.16 -1.89
N ALA A 340 -17.31 3.41 -1.58
CA ALA A 340 -18.26 2.38 -1.20
C ALA A 340 -19.71 2.80 -1.46
N LYS A 341 -20.57 1.81 -1.66
CA LYS A 341 -22.03 1.92 -1.68
C LYS A 341 -22.60 1.45 -0.35
N VAL A 342 -23.47 2.24 0.26
CA VAL A 342 -24.19 1.84 1.47
C VAL A 342 -25.36 0.94 1.12
N THR A 343 -25.40 -0.25 1.70
CA THR A 343 -26.42 -1.27 1.37
C THR A 343 -27.46 -1.42 2.46
N HIS A 344 -27.09 -1.29 3.74
CA HIS A 344 -27.99 -1.53 4.88
C HIS A 344 -27.73 -0.54 6.02
N VAL A 345 -28.78 -0.26 6.78
CA VAL A 345 -28.69 0.26 8.16
C VAL A 345 -28.70 -0.96 9.08
N VAL A 346 -27.75 -1.03 10.02
CA VAL A 346 -27.63 -2.18 10.94
C VAL A 346 -27.96 -1.81 12.39
N TRP A 347 -27.93 -0.52 12.74
CA TRP A 347 -28.32 -0.02 14.07
C TRP A 347 -28.84 1.43 13.96
N PRO A 348 -29.89 1.81 14.72
CA PRO A 348 -30.60 1.04 15.74
C PRO A 348 -31.51 -0.06 15.16
N PRO A 349 -31.87 -1.11 15.95
CA PRO A 349 -32.65 -2.24 15.44
C PRO A 349 -34.00 -1.84 14.87
N SER A 350 -34.62 -0.79 15.41
CA SER A 350 -35.88 -0.20 14.91
C SER A 350 -35.80 0.34 13.47
N ARG A 351 -34.58 0.51 12.94
CA ARG A 351 -34.31 1.03 11.59
C ARG A 351 -33.46 0.06 10.76
N ALA A 352 -33.17 -1.13 11.28
CA ALA A 352 -32.32 -2.10 10.60
C ALA A 352 -33.02 -2.62 9.33
N GLY A 353 -32.31 -2.62 8.21
CA GLY A 353 -32.88 -3.00 6.92
C GLY A 353 -32.10 -2.46 5.73
N ARG A 354 -32.48 -2.92 4.53
CA ARG A 354 -31.86 -2.51 3.27
C ARG A 354 -32.15 -1.04 3.00
N VAL A 355 -31.13 -0.28 2.60
CA VAL A 355 -31.30 1.10 2.14
C VAL A 355 -32.02 1.06 0.79
N SER A 356 -33.24 1.61 0.75
CA SER A 356 -33.99 1.71 -0.50
C SER A 356 -33.22 2.53 -1.53
N GLU A 357 -33.11 1.97 -2.73
CA GLU A 357 -32.55 2.62 -3.92
C GLU A 357 -33.58 3.56 -4.58
N ASP A 358 -34.86 3.43 -4.20
CA ASP A 358 -35.95 4.25 -4.71
C ASP A 358 -35.95 5.61 -4.02
N TYR A 359 -35.16 6.53 -4.56
CA TYR A 359 -35.34 7.94 -4.22
C TYR A 359 -36.54 8.49 -4.98
N MET A 360 -37.74 8.39 -4.38
CA MET A 360 -38.93 9.11 -4.87
C MET A 360 -38.91 10.60 -4.48
N GLY A 361 -37.87 11.05 -3.76
CA GLY A 361 -37.87 12.34 -3.08
C GLY A 361 -39.05 12.45 -2.10
N ARG A 362 -39.10 13.52 -1.33
CA ARG A 362 -40.43 14.04 -1.00
C ARG A 362 -40.96 14.65 -2.28
N VAL A 363 -42.12 14.22 -2.76
CA VAL A 363 -43.02 15.14 -3.45
C VAL A 363 -43.36 16.19 -2.39
N GLY A 364 -42.59 17.26 -2.36
CA GLY A 364 -42.54 18.18 -1.22
C GLY A 364 -41.48 19.26 -1.43
N ALA A 365 -41.49 19.84 -2.63
CA ALA A 365 -41.03 21.19 -2.92
C ALA A 365 -41.65 21.72 -4.23
N LEU A 366 -42.38 20.90 -5.00
CA LEU A 366 -43.15 21.32 -6.16
C LEU A 366 -44.37 20.39 -6.34
N LYS A 367 -45.41 20.64 -5.53
CA LYS A 367 -46.84 20.53 -5.88
C LYS A 367 -47.65 20.58 -4.59
N ASP A 368 -48.29 21.73 -4.36
CA ASP A 368 -49.73 21.78 -4.16
C ASP A 368 -50.24 22.92 -5.04
N GLY A 369 -51.22 22.60 -5.88
CA GLY A 369 -51.87 23.58 -6.73
C GLY A 369 -52.87 24.42 -5.96
N ALA A 370 -53.14 25.61 -6.47
CA ALA A 370 -54.47 26.20 -6.45
C ALA A 370 -54.63 27.11 -7.68
N PRO A 371 -55.85 27.22 -8.23
CA PRO A 371 -56.11 27.71 -9.57
C PRO A 371 -56.22 29.24 -9.63
N GLY A 372 -55.89 29.79 -10.79
CA GLY A 372 -56.09 31.18 -11.17
C GLY A 372 -55.79 31.33 -12.66
#